data_AF-A0A1H3UIK6-F1
#
_entry.id   AF-A0A1H3UIK6-F1
#
_cell.length_a   1.000
_cell.length_b   1.000
_cell.length_c   1.000
_cell.angle_alpha   90.00
_cell.angle_beta   90.00
_cell.angle_gamma   90.00
#
_symmetry.space_group_name_H-M   'P 1'
#
loop_
_entity.id
_entity.type
_entity.pdbx_description
1 polymer ?
#
loop_
_entity_poly.entity_id
_entity_poly.type
_entity_poly.pdbx_seq_one_letter_code
_entity_poly.pdbx_strand_id
1 'polypeptide(L)'
;MPVITAVLGDITTQSVDAVVNPANSAMRGGGGVDGAIHRGGGPAILRDCVARFPDGLATGDAGWTTAGELPARWVIHTVGPNYNAGQRDRSLLVSCYRRSLEIADELGARSVAFPMISAGVFGWPLADAIAAAVETIAAAEGRVDDVRLVAFDEAVYKQIRAAVWVRFPPPVGEGTVGSLFERRPTQFGLRGDSYLWRELRARFADTPLPEDWFALRKLLTDAIEQVVGETLSDGAAHVYLAEYDPGHGMSAGAVQLGWWAQTGVPILLDRYEAVRRPD
;
A
#
# COMPACT_ATOMS: atom_id res chain seq x y z
N MET A 1 -6.86 13.64 -7.61
CA MET A 1 -5.97 12.83 -6.76
C MET A 1 -6.54 11.42 -6.74
N PRO A 2 -5.77 10.41 -7.16
CA PRO A 2 -6.26 9.03 -7.21
C PRO A 2 -6.52 8.48 -5.80
N VAL A 3 -7.50 7.59 -5.69
CA VAL A 3 -7.65 6.67 -4.56
C VAL A 3 -6.57 5.60 -4.71
N ILE A 4 -5.75 5.43 -3.66
CA ILE A 4 -4.72 4.39 -3.64
C ILE A 4 -5.17 3.27 -2.71
N THR A 5 -5.13 2.03 -3.18
CA THR A 5 -5.46 0.84 -2.38
C THR A 5 -4.34 -0.19 -2.45
N ALA A 6 -4.09 -0.87 -1.33
CA ALA A 6 -3.26 -2.07 -1.31
C ALA A 6 -4.14 -3.28 -1.66
N VAL A 7 -3.65 -4.17 -2.52
CA VAL A 7 -4.36 -5.40 -2.91
C VAL A 7 -3.42 -6.59 -2.76
N LEU A 8 -3.87 -7.64 -2.08
CA LEU A 8 -3.20 -8.94 -2.08
C LEU A 8 -3.73 -9.77 -3.26
N GLY A 9 -2.86 -10.17 -4.17
CA GLY A 9 -3.24 -11.05 -5.27
C GLY A 9 -2.28 -11.05 -6.46
N ASP A 10 -2.74 -11.68 -7.53
CA ASP A 10 -2.04 -11.70 -8.82
C ASP A 10 -2.42 -10.46 -9.63
N ILE A 11 -1.43 -9.72 -10.13
CA ILE A 11 -1.68 -8.53 -10.96
C ILE A 11 -2.32 -8.89 -12.31
N THR A 12 -2.10 -10.10 -12.82
CA THR A 12 -2.62 -10.56 -14.11
C THR A 12 -4.13 -10.82 -14.10
N THR A 13 -4.74 -10.90 -12.91
CA THR A 13 -6.18 -11.12 -12.75
C THR A 13 -6.94 -9.82 -12.43
N GLN A 14 -6.26 -8.68 -12.38
CA GLN A 14 -6.87 -7.41 -12.02
C GLN A 14 -7.71 -6.86 -13.16
N SER A 15 -9.01 -6.69 -12.90
CA SER A 15 -9.94 -5.99 -13.78
C SER A 15 -9.80 -4.49 -13.58
N VAL A 16 -8.86 -3.88 -14.31
CA VAL A 16 -8.56 -2.44 -14.37
C VAL A 16 -8.32 -2.03 -15.83
N ASP A 17 -8.26 -0.74 -16.13
CA ASP A 17 -7.98 -0.30 -17.51
C ASP A 17 -6.55 -0.68 -17.93
N ALA A 18 -5.56 -0.42 -17.07
CA ALA A 18 -4.16 -0.74 -17.36
C ALA A 18 -3.46 -1.47 -16.21
N VAL A 19 -2.67 -2.49 -16.54
CA VAL A 19 -1.72 -3.10 -15.61
C VAL A 19 -0.31 -2.66 -15.94
N VAL A 20 0.51 -2.41 -14.92
CA VAL A 20 1.91 -2.03 -15.12
C VAL A 20 2.81 -3.26 -15.06
N ASN A 21 3.63 -3.43 -16.10
CA ASN A 21 4.64 -4.47 -16.19
C ASN A 21 6.02 -3.91 -15.83
N PRO A 22 6.70 -4.40 -14.77
CA PRO A 22 8.09 -4.09 -14.47
C PRO A 22 8.99 -4.89 -15.42
N ALA A 23 9.17 -4.36 -16.63
CA ALA A 23 9.91 -4.98 -17.71
C ALA A 23 11.43 -4.78 -17.55
N ASN A 24 12.20 -5.51 -18.37
CA ASN A 24 13.61 -5.25 -18.59
C ASN A 24 13.81 -4.41 -19.87
N SER A 25 14.99 -3.80 -20.01
CA SER A 25 15.29 -2.87 -21.11
C SER A 25 15.18 -3.50 -22.51
N ALA A 26 15.33 -4.82 -22.65
CA ALA A 26 15.18 -5.50 -23.94
C ALA A 26 13.71 -5.60 -24.38
N MET A 27 12.74 -5.48 -23.47
CA MET A 27 11.30 -5.53 -23.77
C MET A 27 10.89 -6.83 -24.50
N ARG A 28 11.46 -7.97 -24.10
CA ARG A 28 11.19 -9.31 -24.67
C ARG A 28 10.61 -10.31 -23.66
N GLY A 29 10.01 -9.80 -22.58
CA GLY A 29 9.57 -10.60 -21.45
C GLY A 29 10.72 -11.05 -20.56
N GLY A 30 10.40 -11.85 -19.54
CA GLY A 30 11.36 -12.26 -18.52
C GLY A 30 10.75 -13.18 -17.47
N GLY A 31 11.33 -13.15 -16.26
CA GLY A 31 10.81 -13.85 -15.08
C GLY A 31 9.87 -12.99 -14.24
N GLY A 32 9.48 -13.47 -13.05
CA GLY A 32 8.67 -12.70 -12.10
C GLY A 32 7.34 -12.22 -12.68
N VAL A 33 6.97 -10.98 -12.35
CA VAL A 33 5.72 -10.34 -12.82
C VAL A 33 5.71 -10.17 -14.34
N ASP A 34 6.84 -9.82 -14.96
CA ASP A 34 6.96 -9.67 -16.41
C ASP A 34 6.60 -10.98 -17.14
N GLY A 35 7.19 -12.09 -16.69
CA GLY A 35 6.85 -13.41 -17.19
C GLY A 35 5.38 -13.80 -16.96
N ALA A 36 4.81 -13.41 -15.81
CA ALA A 36 3.40 -13.68 -15.51
C ALA A 36 2.47 -12.92 -16.46
N ILE A 37 2.72 -11.62 -16.69
CA ILE A 37 1.96 -10.77 -17.62
C ILE A 37 2.05 -11.32 -19.05
N HIS A 38 3.24 -11.68 -19.53
CA HIS A 38 3.40 -12.28 -20.86
C HIS A 38 2.68 -13.63 -21.01
N ARG A 39 2.69 -14.48 -19.97
CA ARG A 39 1.95 -15.75 -19.99
C ARG A 39 0.44 -15.52 -19.96
N GLY A 40 -0.03 -14.63 -19.09
CA GLY A 40 -1.46 -14.35 -18.89
C GLY A 40 -2.10 -13.61 -20.07
N GLY A 41 -1.38 -12.70 -20.72
CA GLY A 41 -1.88 -11.97 -21.89
C GLY A 41 -1.59 -12.64 -23.23
N GLY A 42 -0.87 -13.75 -23.22
CA GLY A 42 -0.56 -14.52 -24.41
C GLY A 42 0.41 -13.82 -25.38
N PRO A 43 0.61 -14.38 -26.58
CA PRO A 43 1.66 -13.96 -27.50
C PRO A 43 1.43 -12.57 -28.13
N ALA A 44 0.25 -11.98 -27.96
CA ALA A 44 -0.07 -10.65 -28.47
C ALA A 44 0.81 -9.57 -27.85
N ILE A 45 1.08 -9.65 -26.54
CA ILE A 45 1.92 -8.69 -25.81
C ILE A 45 3.32 -8.66 -26.42
N LEU A 46 3.97 -9.82 -26.59
CA LEU A 46 5.33 -9.88 -27.11
C LEU A 46 5.44 -9.37 -28.54
N ARG A 47 4.45 -9.67 -29.40
CA ARG A 47 4.43 -9.15 -30.78
C ARG A 47 4.37 -7.63 -30.79
N ASP A 48 3.52 -7.03 -29.96
CA ASP A 48 3.37 -5.58 -29.87
C ASP A 48 4.62 -4.94 -29.25
N CYS A 49 5.24 -5.58 -28.24
CA CYS A 49 6.53 -5.15 -27.69
C CYS A 49 7.63 -5.09 -28.77
N VAL A 50 7.75 -6.11 -29.61
CA VAL A 50 8.75 -6.15 -30.69
C VAL A 50 8.48 -5.06 -31.73
N ALA A 51 7.22 -4.84 -32.09
CA ALA A 51 6.83 -3.84 -33.10
C ALA A 51 7.02 -2.40 -32.61
N ARG A 52 6.67 -2.12 -31.35
CA ARG A 52 6.69 -0.77 -30.77
C ARG A 52 8.04 -0.38 -30.17
N PHE A 53 8.78 -1.35 -29.65
CA PHE A 53 10.05 -1.14 -28.96
C PHE A 53 11.14 -2.01 -29.61
N PRO A 54 11.48 -1.76 -30.89
CA PRO A 54 12.50 -2.53 -31.59
C PRO A 54 13.87 -2.42 -30.90
N ASP A 55 14.17 -1.25 -30.34
CA ASP A 55 15.42 -0.94 -29.62
C ASP A 55 15.29 -1.06 -28.09
N GLY A 56 14.15 -1.54 -27.60
CA GLY A 56 13.87 -1.64 -26.17
C GLY A 56 13.39 -0.33 -25.54
N LEU A 57 13.57 -0.21 -24.22
CA LEU A 57 13.15 0.94 -23.42
C LEU A 57 14.22 1.31 -22.38
N ALA A 58 14.42 2.61 -22.18
CA ALA A 58 15.39 3.11 -21.21
C ALA A 58 14.88 2.93 -19.76
N THR A 59 15.81 2.75 -18.82
CA THR A 59 15.49 2.74 -17.38
C THR A 59 14.82 4.06 -16.98
N GLY A 60 13.71 3.98 -16.23
CA GLY A 60 12.91 5.12 -15.81
C GLY A 60 11.86 5.58 -16.81
N ASP A 61 11.80 4.97 -17.99
CA ASP A 61 10.79 5.28 -19.01
C ASP A 61 9.68 4.21 -19.05
N ALA A 62 8.60 4.52 -19.77
CA ALA A 62 7.45 3.65 -19.94
C ALA A 62 6.89 3.69 -21.37
N GLY A 63 6.19 2.62 -21.76
CA GLY A 63 5.50 2.48 -23.03
C GLY A 63 4.34 1.50 -22.88
N TRP A 64 3.41 1.42 -23.84
CA TRP A 64 2.25 0.54 -23.72
C TRP A 64 2.08 -0.43 -24.90
N THR A 65 1.40 -1.54 -24.61
CA THR A 65 0.94 -2.53 -25.59
C THR A 65 -0.53 -2.91 -25.31
N THR A 66 -1.13 -3.68 -26.23
CA THR A 66 -2.34 -4.44 -25.91
C THR A 66 -2.12 -5.35 -24.70
N ALA A 67 -3.14 -5.54 -23.86
CA ALA A 67 -3.08 -6.51 -22.78
C ALA A 67 -3.33 -7.97 -23.22
N GLY A 68 -3.65 -8.18 -24.50
CA GLY A 68 -3.94 -9.50 -25.05
C GLY A 68 -5.14 -10.16 -24.35
N GLU A 69 -4.90 -11.28 -23.68
CA GLU A 69 -5.93 -12.08 -23.00
C GLU A 69 -6.18 -11.68 -21.53
N LEU A 70 -5.43 -10.70 -21.00
CA LEU A 70 -5.65 -10.23 -19.63
C LEU A 70 -7.02 -9.53 -19.48
N PRO A 71 -7.61 -9.49 -18.27
CA PRO A 71 -8.82 -8.70 -18.00
C PRO A 71 -8.64 -7.19 -18.22
N ALA A 72 -7.39 -6.71 -18.17
CA ALA A 72 -7.06 -5.33 -18.44
C ALA A 72 -7.12 -5.00 -19.94
N ARG A 73 -7.18 -3.72 -20.29
CA ARG A 73 -7.24 -3.27 -21.68
C ARG A 73 -5.84 -3.03 -22.25
N TRP A 74 -4.95 -2.50 -21.41
CA TRP A 74 -3.57 -2.19 -21.77
C TRP A 74 -2.57 -2.75 -20.76
N VAL A 75 -1.36 -3.03 -21.25
CA VAL A 75 -0.19 -3.23 -20.40
C VAL A 75 0.73 -2.04 -20.61
N ILE A 76 1.05 -1.33 -19.52
CA ILE A 76 2.05 -0.28 -19.50
C ILE A 76 3.35 -0.88 -18.99
N HIS A 77 4.33 -1.02 -19.86
CA HIS A 77 5.65 -1.54 -19.56
C HIS A 77 6.54 -0.39 -19.08
N THR A 78 7.25 -0.60 -17.97
CA THR A 78 8.25 0.35 -17.48
C THR A 78 9.50 -0.39 -17.03
N VAL A 79 10.66 0.22 -17.22
CA VAL A 79 11.95 -0.38 -16.89
C VAL A 79 12.47 0.24 -15.59
N GLY A 80 12.30 -0.50 -14.49
CA GLY A 80 12.81 -0.10 -13.18
C GLY A 80 14.34 -0.10 -13.10
N PRO A 81 14.96 0.72 -12.21
CA PRO A 81 16.39 0.62 -11.94
C PRO A 81 16.74 -0.69 -11.25
N ASN A 82 17.84 -1.32 -11.67
CA ASN A 82 18.38 -2.54 -11.08
C ASN A 82 19.39 -2.22 -9.96
N TYR A 83 18.91 -2.25 -8.72
CA TYR A 83 19.69 -1.94 -7.53
C TYR A 83 20.90 -2.89 -7.36
N ASN A 84 20.69 -4.18 -7.65
CA ASN A 84 21.74 -5.21 -7.62
C ASN A 84 22.85 -4.95 -8.65
N ALA A 85 22.53 -4.30 -9.77
CA ALA A 85 23.49 -3.89 -10.80
C ALA A 85 24.09 -2.49 -10.57
N GLY A 86 23.86 -1.88 -9.41
CA GLY A 86 24.41 -0.57 -9.07
C GLY A 86 23.59 0.63 -9.55
N GLN A 87 22.43 0.41 -10.19
CA GLN A 87 21.50 1.50 -10.53
C GLN A 87 20.72 1.90 -9.28
N ARG A 88 21.23 2.88 -8.53
CA ARG A 88 20.71 3.31 -7.23
C ARG A 88 20.07 4.70 -7.23
N ASP A 89 19.88 5.28 -8.41
CA ASP A 89 19.21 6.57 -8.55
C ASP A 89 17.69 6.42 -8.35
N ARG A 90 17.18 6.87 -7.19
CA ARG A 90 15.76 6.81 -6.85
C ARG A 90 14.89 7.60 -7.82
N SER A 91 15.43 8.63 -8.49
CA SER A 91 14.69 9.41 -9.46
C SER A 91 14.21 8.58 -10.66
N LEU A 92 14.94 7.52 -11.02
CA LEU A 92 14.54 6.58 -12.06
C LEU A 92 13.34 5.73 -11.62
N LEU A 93 13.32 5.28 -10.36
CA LEU A 93 12.18 4.54 -9.81
C LEU A 93 10.93 5.43 -9.75
N VAL A 94 11.08 6.66 -9.27
CA VAL A 94 10.02 7.68 -9.28
C VAL A 94 9.52 7.94 -10.70
N SER A 95 10.44 8.03 -11.67
CA SER A 95 10.09 8.23 -13.08
C SER A 95 9.26 7.07 -13.65
N CYS A 96 9.51 5.83 -13.22
CA CYS A 96 8.70 4.68 -13.66
C CYS A 96 7.21 4.87 -13.31
N TYR A 97 6.91 5.24 -12.06
CA TYR A 97 5.54 5.50 -11.63
C TYR A 97 4.94 6.71 -12.36
N ARG A 98 5.68 7.82 -12.44
CA ARG A 98 5.22 9.04 -13.12
C ARG A 98 4.92 8.80 -14.60
N ARG A 99 5.88 8.24 -15.37
CA ARG A 99 5.71 7.96 -16.80
C ARG A 99 4.58 6.97 -17.06
N SER A 100 4.41 5.99 -16.18
CA SER A 100 3.29 5.04 -16.29
C SER A 100 1.93 5.72 -16.13
N LEU A 101 1.80 6.66 -15.19
CA LEU A 101 0.57 7.45 -15.00
C LEU A 101 0.31 8.40 -16.17
N GLU A 102 1.36 9.05 -16.70
CA GLU A 102 1.25 9.91 -17.89
C GLU A 102 0.74 9.13 -19.11
N ILE A 103 1.23 7.91 -19.33
CA ILE A 103 0.74 7.03 -20.39
C ILE A 103 -0.69 6.55 -20.13
N ALA A 104 -1.03 6.24 -18.87
CA ALA A 104 -2.40 5.88 -18.52
C ALA A 104 -3.37 7.02 -18.87
N ASP A 105 -2.98 8.27 -18.62
CA ASP A 105 -3.76 9.45 -18.99
C ASP A 105 -3.88 9.62 -20.52
N GLU A 106 -2.79 9.41 -21.28
CA GLU A 106 -2.79 9.43 -22.75
C GLU A 106 -3.75 8.38 -23.33
N LEU A 107 -3.86 7.22 -22.68
CA LEU A 107 -4.77 6.14 -23.05
C LEU A 107 -6.23 6.38 -22.60
N GLY A 108 -6.46 7.38 -21.74
CA GLY A 108 -7.76 7.62 -21.11
C GLY A 108 -8.13 6.56 -20.07
N ALA A 109 -7.15 5.85 -19.50
CA ALA A 109 -7.37 4.90 -18.42
C ALA A 109 -7.79 5.63 -17.14
N ARG A 110 -8.78 5.08 -16.42
CA ARG A 110 -9.26 5.61 -15.13
C ARG A 110 -8.78 4.76 -13.96
N SER A 111 -8.38 3.52 -14.21
CA SER A 111 -7.88 2.58 -13.20
C SER A 111 -6.57 1.92 -13.60
N VAL A 112 -5.59 1.91 -12.69
CA VAL A 112 -4.25 1.34 -12.93
C VAL A 112 -3.81 0.43 -11.79
N ALA A 113 -3.33 -0.76 -12.12
CA ALA A 113 -2.70 -1.66 -11.15
C ALA A 113 -1.17 -1.66 -11.32
N PHE A 114 -0.44 -1.39 -10.23
CA PHE A 114 1.01 -1.43 -10.15
C PHE A 114 1.48 -2.58 -9.28
N PRO A 115 2.53 -3.33 -9.67
CA PRO A 115 3.31 -4.12 -8.74
C PRO A 115 4.33 -3.21 -8.03
N MET A 116 5.08 -3.75 -7.06
CA MET A 116 6.23 -3.05 -6.49
C MET A 116 7.42 -3.07 -7.46
N ILE A 117 7.55 -2.01 -8.26
CA ILE A 117 8.60 -1.86 -9.27
C ILE A 117 9.97 -1.93 -8.59
N SER A 118 10.89 -2.69 -9.19
CA SER A 118 12.25 -2.95 -8.73
C SER A 118 12.43 -3.66 -7.37
N ALA A 119 11.38 -3.83 -6.55
CA ALA A 119 11.49 -4.45 -5.22
C ALA A 119 11.61 -5.99 -5.22
N GLY A 120 11.48 -6.63 -6.40
CA GLY A 120 11.69 -8.06 -6.60
C GLY A 120 13.12 -8.39 -7.03
N VAL A 121 13.26 -8.99 -8.21
CA VAL A 121 14.56 -9.45 -8.78
C VAL A 121 15.62 -8.34 -8.84
N PHE A 122 15.20 -7.09 -9.03
CA PHE A 122 16.11 -5.93 -9.10
C PHE A 122 16.60 -5.44 -7.72
N GLY A 123 16.02 -5.93 -6.62
CA GLY A 123 16.57 -5.79 -5.28
C GLY A 123 16.47 -4.39 -4.65
N TRP A 124 15.57 -3.53 -5.14
CA TRP A 124 15.35 -2.22 -4.51
C TRP A 124 14.83 -2.40 -3.08
N PRO A 125 15.34 -1.65 -2.07
CA PRO A 125 14.85 -1.74 -0.71
C PRO A 125 13.34 -1.51 -0.60
N LEU A 126 12.62 -2.48 -0.05
CA LEU A 126 11.16 -2.50 -0.10
C LEU A 126 10.50 -1.25 0.51
N ALA A 127 10.94 -0.82 1.69
CA ALA A 127 10.39 0.36 2.36
C ALA A 127 10.52 1.63 1.49
N ASP A 128 11.66 1.80 0.82
CA ASP A 128 11.89 2.94 -0.08
C ASP A 128 11.08 2.81 -1.38
N ALA A 129 10.90 1.60 -1.92
CA ALA A 129 10.07 1.35 -3.09
C ALA A 129 8.58 1.68 -2.82
N ILE A 130 8.07 1.29 -1.65
CA ILE A 130 6.71 1.61 -1.20
C ILE A 130 6.55 3.12 -1.05
N ALA A 131 7.49 3.79 -0.38
CA ALA A 131 7.47 5.24 -0.22
C ALA A 131 7.46 5.95 -1.59
N ALA A 132 8.36 5.56 -2.51
CA ALA A 132 8.43 6.13 -3.84
C ALA A 132 7.12 5.96 -4.63
N ALA A 133 6.48 4.79 -4.54
CA ALA A 133 5.21 4.53 -5.18
C ALA A 133 4.10 5.44 -4.61
N VAL A 134 3.89 5.39 -3.30
CA VAL A 134 2.80 6.13 -2.62
C VAL A 134 2.97 7.64 -2.79
N GLU A 135 4.18 8.17 -2.61
CA GLU A 135 4.48 9.60 -2.77
C GLU A 135 4.22 10.07 -4.21
N THR A 136 4.70 9.33 -5.19
CA THR A 136 4.58 9.72 -6.61
C THR A 136 3.14 9.65 -7.08
N ILE A 137 2.42 8.57 -6.75
CA ILE A 137 1.01 8.41 -7.13
C ILE A 137 0.13 9.44 -6.41
N ALA A 138 0.39 9.72 -5.14
CA ALA A 138 -0.33 10.74 -4.37
C ALA A 138 -0.19 12.15 -4.97
N ALA A 139 0.99 12.46 -5.49
CA ALA A 139 1.30 13.76 -6.08
C ALA A 139 0.88 13.86 -7.56
N ALA A 140 0.44 12.77 -8.18
CA ALA A 140 0.08 12.77 -9.58
C ALA A 140 -1.17 13.62 -9.85
N GLU A 141 -1.04 14.53 -10.80
CA GLU A 141 -2.15 15.24 -11.43
C GLU A 141 -2.52 14.48 -12.70
N GLY A 142 -3.80 14.17 -12.88
CA GLY A 142 -4.20 13.31 -13.98
C GLY A 142 -5.65 12.87 -13.93
N ARG A 143 -6.01 11.96 -14.83
CA ARG A 143 -7.37 11.40 -15.00
C ARG A 143 -7.55 10.04 -14.34
N VAL A 144 -6.48 9.40 -13.88
CA VAL A 144 -6.54 8.15 -13.11
C VAL A 144 -7.21 8.42 -11.76
N ASP A 145 -8.30 7.70 -11.49
CA ASP A 145 -9.06 7.79 -10.24
C ASP A 145 -8.72 6.65 -9.26
N ASP A 146 -8.45 5.45 -9.76
CA ASP A 146 -8.21 4.24 -8.95
C ASP A 146 -6.81 3.69 -9.22
N VAL A 147 -5.98 3.63 -8.18
CA VAL A 147 -4.66 3.00 -8.26
C VAL A 147 -4.56 1.87 -7.25
N ARG A 148 -4.23 0.68 -7.75
CA ARG A 148 -4.04 -0.53 -6.94
C ARG A 148 -2.55 -0.86 -6.86
N LEU A 149 -2.01 -0.88 -5.66
CA LEU A 149 -0.68 -1.41 -5.37
C LEU A 149 -0.82 -2.88 -5.03
N VAL A 150 -0.49 -3.74 -5.99
CA VAL A 150 -0.72 -5.19 -5.92
C VAL A 150 0.53 -5.89 -5.39
N ALA A 151 0.37 -6.55 -4.25
CA ALA A 151 1.36 -7.43 -3.64
C ALA A 151 0.94 -8.89 -3.84
N PHE A 152 1.90 -9.75 -4.16
CA PHE A 152 1.64 -11.18 -4.34
C PHE A 152 1.61 -11.94 -3.00
N ASP A 153 2.39 -11.49 -2.02
CA ASP A 153 2.45 -12.09 -0.69
C ASP A 153 1.92 -11.16 0.41
N GLU A 154 1.48 -11.78 1.51
CA GLU A 154 0.85 -11.13 2.65
C GLU A 154 1.77 -10.13 3.35
N ALA A 155 3.07 -10.40 3.43
CA ALA A 155 4.01 -9.56 4.18
C ALA A 155 4.25 -8.23 3.47
N VAL A 156 4.40 -8.24 2.14
CA VAL A 156 4.50 -7.03 1.34
C VAL A 156 3.16 -6.28 1.32
N TYR A 157 2.04 -6.99 1.21
CA TYR A 157 0.70 -6.39 1.25
C TYR A 157 0.48 -5.56 2.52
N LYS A 158 0.81 -6.11 3.69
CA LYS A 158 0.67 -5.40 4.98
C LYS A 158 1.49 -4.10 5.02
N GLN A 159 2.74 -4.13 4.55
CA GLN A 159 3.59 -2.94 4.50
C GLN A 159 3.05 -1.87 3.55
N ILE A 160 2.57 -2.24 2.36
CA ILE A 160 1.93 -1.31 1.43
C ILE A 160 0.69 -0.71 2.07
N ARG A 161 -0.17 -1.55 2.68
CA ARG A 161 -1.42 -1.13 3.32
C ARG A 161 -1.16 -0.12 4.43
N ALA A 162 -0.19 -0.39 5.30
CA ALA A 162 0.24 0.52 6.34
C ALA A 162 0.66 1.88 5.76
N ALA A 163 1.53 1.88 4.73
CA ALA A 163 1.98 3.12 4.09
C ALA A 163 0.84 3.91 3.43
N VAL A 164 -0.08 3.22 2.76
CA VAL A 164 -1.27 3.85 2.14
C VAL A 164 -2.15 4.48 3.21
N TRP A 165 -2.49 3.77 4.29
CA TRP A 165 -3.28 4.33 5.39
C TRP A 165 -2.57 5.47 6.12
N VAL A 166 -1.24 5.48 6.10
CA VAL A 166 -0.41 6.58 6.61
C VAL A 166 -0.55 7.86 5.77
N ARG A 167 -0.92 7.75 4.50
CA ARG A 167 -1.14 8.93 3.65
C ARG A 167 -2.63 9.25 3.44
N PHE A 168 -3.43 8.21 3.27
CA PHE A 168 -4.86 8.23 2.91
C PHE A 168 -5.62 7.30 3.84
N PRO A 169 -5.92 7.75 5.07
CA PRO A 169 -6.72 6.95 5.96
C PRO A 169 -8.13 6.79 5.36
N PRO A 170 -8.75 5.60 5.39
CA PRO A 170 -10.08 5.41 4.79
C PRO A 170 -11.10 6.32 5.48
N PRO A 171 -12.16 6.75 4.78
CA PRO A 171 -13.28 7.41 5.43
C PRO A 171 -13.87 6.47 6.47
N VAL A 172 -14.43 7.05 7.53
CA VAL A 172 -14.97 6.31 8.66
C VAL A 172 -16.44 6.67 8.76
N GLY A 173 -17.31 5.65 8.84
CA GLY A 173 -18.74 5.87 8.99
C GLY A 173 -19.06 6.54 10.33
N GLU A 174 -20.12 7.34 10.37
CA GLU A 174 -20.66 7.82 11.64
C GLU A 174 -21.21 6.65 12.46
N GLY A 175 -21.01 6.67 13.78
CA GLY A 175 -21.50 5.61 14.67
C GLY A 175 -20.79 4.26 14.51
N THR A 176 -19.56 4.25 13.99
CA THR A 176 -18.70 3.06 13.91
C THR A 176 -17.63 3.08 14.99
N VAL A 177 -17.01 1.93 15.26
CA VAL A 177 -15.84 1.85 16.14
C VAL A 177 -14.70 2.70 15.60
N GLY A 178 -14.53 2.78 14.28
CA GLY A 178 -13.55 3.64 13.65
C GLY A 178 -13.76 5.12 14.02
N SER A 179 -15.00 5.58 14.21
CA SER A 179 -15.28 7.00 14.49
C SER A 179 -14.74 7.43 15.86
N LEU A 180 -14.54 6.47 16.77
CA LEU A 180 -13.90 6.71 18.07
C LEU A 180 -12.42 7.11 17.92
N PHE A 181 -11.77 6.82 16.80
CA PHE A 181 -10.35 7.11 16.55
C PHE A 181 -10.11 8.44 15.83
N GLU A 182 -11.16 9.15 15.37
CA GLU A 182 -11.05 10.40 14.60
C GLU A 182 -10.18 11.46 15.31
N ARG A 183 -10.40 11.62 16.62
CA ARG A 183 -9.58 12.50 17.44
C ARG A 183 -8.32 11.77 17.90
N ARG A 184 -7.14 12.21 17.50
CA ARG A 184 -5.90 11.62 18.03
C ARG A 184 -5.73 11.95 19.52
N PRO A 185 -5.10 11.06 20.31
CA PRO A 185 -4.63 11.43 21.64
C PRO A 185 -3.61 12.56 21.54
N THR A 186 -3.51 13.36 22.60
CA THR A 186 -2.52 14.46 22.68
C THR A 186 -1.09 13.96 22.73
N GLN A 187 -0.88 12.76 23.28
CA GLN A 187 0.41 12.10 23.36
C GLN A 187 0.25 10.59 23.14
N PHE A 188 1.12 10.04 22.30
CA PHE A 188 1.33 8.61 22.12
C PHE A 188 2.49 8.12 23.01
N GLY A 189 2.55 6.83 23.33
CA GLY A 189 3.65 6.24 24.10
C GLY A 189 4.97 6.28 23.35
N LEU A 190 5.02 5.61 22.20
CA LEU A 190 6.14 5.52 21.27
C LEU A 190 5.67 5.86 19.84
N ARG A 191 6.63 5.98 18.90
CA ARG A 191 6.30 6.46 17.54
C ARG A 191 5.41 5.47 16.79
N GLY A 192 5.59 4.16 17.01
CA GLY A 192 4.78 3.11 16.40
C GLY A 192 3.31 3.13 16.86
N ASP A 193 3.00 3.65 18.05
CA ASP A 193 1.61 3.73 18.53
C ASP A 193 0.73 4.62 17.64
N SER A 194 1.33 5.65 17.03
CA SER A 194 0.62 6.50 16.08
C SER A 194 0.25 5.77 14.78
N TYR A 195 1.01 4.74 14.39
CA TYR A 195 0.71 3.89 13.24
C TYR A 195 -0.37 2.86 13.62
N LEU A 196 -0.22 2.21 14.78
CA LEU A 196 -1.23 1.28 15.30
C LEU A 196 -2.60 1.96 15.45
N TRP A 197 -2.64 3.20 15.95
CA TRP A 197 -3.87 3.99 16.04
C TRP A 197 -4.57 4.17 14.69
N ARG A 198 -3.79 4.41 13.64
CA ARG A 198 -4.32 4.63 12.28
C ARG A 198 -4.75 3.32 11.63
N GLU A 199 -4.01 2.24 11.86
CA GLU A 199 -4.41 0.90 11.44
C GLU A 199 -5.72 0.48 12.08
N LEU A 200 -5.89 0.66 13.39
CA LEU A 200 -7.14 0.32 14.08
C LEU A 200 -8.30 1.21 13.60
N ARG A 201 -8.07 2.52 13.43
CA ARG A 201 -9.07 3.41 12.83
C ARG A 201 -9.55 2.89 11.48
N ALA A 202 -8.61 2.48 10.62
CA ALA A 202 -8.91 1.98 9.28
C ALA A 202 -9.61 0.62 9.33
N ARG A 203 -9.12 -0.31 10.16
CA ARG A 203 -9.69 -1.64 10.37
C ARG A 203 -11.13 -1.57 10.84
N PHE A 204 -11.46 -0.58 11.65
CA PHE A 204 -12.79 -0.39 12.22
C PHE A 204 -13.65 0.64 11.50
N ALA A 205 -13.23 1.12 10.33
CA ALA A 205 -13.89 2.23 9.61
C ALA A 205 -15.40 2.04 9.44
N ASP A 206 -15.82 0.81 9.14
CA ASP A 206 -17.22 0.42 8.91
C ASP A 206 -17.77 -0.54 9.99
N THR A 207 -17.01 -0.78 11.06
CA THR A 207 -17.44 -1.72 12.12
C THR A 207 -18.48 -1.04 13.01
N PRO A 208 -19.72 -1.53 13.11
CA PRO A 208 -20.74 -0.92 13.97
C PRO A 208 -20.28 -0.88 15.44
N LEU A 209 -20.70 0.15 16.18
CA LEU A 209 -20.49 0.19 17.62
C LEU A 209 -21.10 -1.05 18.30
N PRO A 210 -20.34 -1.77 19.15
CA PRO A 210 -20.85 -2.93 19.86
C PRO A 210 -22.00 -2.61 20.82
N GLU A 211 -22.68 -3.66 21.29
CA GLU A 211 -23.85 -3.52 22.15
C GLU A 211 -23.56 -2.88 23.51
N ASP A 212 -22.37 -3.12 24.06
CA ASP A 212 -21.95 -2.63 25.37
C ASP A 212 -20.44 -2.35 25.45
N TRP A 213 -20.03 -1.85 26.61
CA TRP A 213 -18.66 -1.47 26.91
C TRP A 213 -17.69 -2.65 26.92
N PHE A 214 -18.13 -3.82 27.41
CA PHE A 214 -17.28 -5.01 27.52
C PHE A 214 -16.98 -5.58 26.14
N ALA A 215 -17.98 -5.61 25.25
CA ALA A 215 -17.84 -6.03 23.87
C ALA A 215 -16.86 -5.13 23.12
N LEU A 216 -16.94 -3.80 23.31
CA LEU A 216 -15.99 -2.87 22.71
C LEU A 216 -14.57 -3.05 23.25
N ARG A 217 -14.40 -3.16 24.58
CA ARG A 217 -13.08 -3.39 25.18
C ARG A 217 -12.44 -4.65 24.63
N LYS A 218 -13.19 -5.76 24.58
CA LYS A 218 -12.71 -7.02 24.03
C LYS A 218 -12.31 -6.87 22.56
N LEU A 219 -13.16 -6.26 21.74
CA LEU A 219 -12.90 -6.04 20.32
C LEU A 219 -11.62 -5.24 20.08
N LEU A 220 -11.40 -4.17 20.85
CA LEU A 220 -10.21 -3.34 20.75
C LEU A 220 -8.95 -4.08 21.19
N THR A 221 -8.99 -4.73 22.36
CA THR A 221 -7.86 -5.51 22.89
C THR A 221 -7.48 -6.63 21.93
N ASP A 222 -8.43 -7.48 21.51
CA ASP A 222 -8.16 -8.59 20.59
C ASP A 222 -7.53 -8.11 19.28
N ALA A 223 -8.01 -6.98 18.74
CA ALA A 223 -7.47 -6.42 17.50
C ALA A 223 -6.05 -5.88 17.68
N ILE A 224 -5.74 -5.23 18.81
CA ILE A 224 -4.39 -4.77 19.12
C ILE A 224 -3.46 -5.96 19.26
N GLU A 225 -3.83 -6.95 20.07
CA GLU A 225 -3.03 -8.15 20.34
C GLU A 225 -2.77 -8.95 19.05
N GLN A 226 -3.75 -9.03 18.15
CA GLN A 226 -3.56 -9.65 16.85
C GLN A 226 -2.55 -8.91 15.96
N VAL A 227 -2.51 -7.57 16.04
CA VAL A 227 -1.57 -6.76 15.25
C VAL A 227 -0.16 -6.82 15.85
N VAL A 228 -0.03 -6.66 17.17
CA VAL A 228 1.29 -6.64 17.83
C VAL A 228 1.86 -8.03 18.08
N GLY A 229 1.03 -9.10 18.03
CA GLY A 229 1.45 -10.48 18.26
C GLY A 229 1.74 -10.82 19.73
N GLU A 230 1.42 -9.91 20.66
CA GLU A 230 1.62 -10.05 22.10
C GLU A 230 0.39 -9.58 22.87
N THR A 231 0.19 -10.13 24.07
CA THR A 231 -0.88 -9.72 24.99
C THR A 231 -0.60 -8.33 25.57
N LEU A 232 -1.62 -7.50 25.65
CA LEU A 232 -1.50 -6.19 26.30
C LEU A 232 -1.15 -6.37 27.78
N SER A 233 -0.17 -5.61 28.25
CA SER A 233 0.28 -5.66 29.64
C SER A 233 0.51 -4.25 30.18
N ASP A 234 0.31 -4.07 31.48
CA ASP A 234 0.48 -2.79 32.18
C ASP A 234 1.96 -2.36 32.36
N GLY A 235 2.90 -3.11 31.80
CA GLY A 235 4.34 -2.87 31.95
C GLY A 235 4.94 -1.92 30.92
N ALA A 236 6.24 -1.65 31.06
CA ALA A 236 7.03 -0.88 30.09
C ALA A 236 7.42 -1.69 28.83
N ALA A 237 6.79 -2.84 28.61
CA ALA A 237 7.04 -3.69 27.46
C ALA A 237 6.65 -2.96 26.16
N HIS A 238 7.46 -3.14 25.14
CA HIS A 238 7.19 -2.65 23.79
C HIS A 238 7.51 -3.72 22.78
N VAL A 239 6.76 -3.71 21.67
CA VAL A 239 7.00 -4.58 20.52
C VAL A 239 7.48 -3.71 19.37
N TYR A 240 8.50 -4.18 18.66
CA TYR A 240 8.94 -3.54 17.44
C TYR A 240 8.20 -4.14 16.23
N LEU A 241 7.48 -3.29 15.52
CA LEU A 241 6.82 -3.64 14.27
C LEU A 241 7.53 -2.92 13.13
N ALA A 242 8.25 -3.70 12.30
CA ALA A 242 8.99 -3.17 11.15
C ALA A 242 8.09 -2.37 10.18
N GLU A 243 6.81 -2.76 10.10
CA GLU A 243 5.76 -2.11 9.31
C GLU A 243 5.51 -0.65 9.72
N TYR A 244 5.82 -0.32 10.98
CA TYR A 244 5.60 1.00 11.58
C TYR A 244 6.89 1.80 11.71
N ASP A 245 7.99 1.31 11.12
CA ASP A 245 9.28 1.98 11.11
C ASP A 245 9.49 2.73 9.78
N PRO A 246 9.31 4.06 9.75
CA PRO A 246 9.63 4.87 8.57
C PRO A 246 11.14 5.04 8.32
N GLY A 247 12.02 4.34 9.03
CA GLY A 247 13.48 4.36 8.87
C GLY A 247 14.20 5.50 9.61
N HIS A 248 13.54 6.18 10.55
CA HIS A 248 14.09 7.39 11.20
C HIS A 248 13.91 7.41 12.73
N GLY A 249 15.00 7.18 13.47
CA GLY A 249 15.13 7.37 14.92
C GLY A 249 14.96 6.12 15.78
N MET A 250 15.49 6.15 17.01
CA MET A 250 15.63 4.96 17.88
C MET A 250 14.33 4.34 18.41
N SER A 251 13.19 5.00 18.22
CA SER A 251 11.86 4.49 18.63
C SER A 251 10.87 4.37 17.48
N ALA A 252 11.35 4.49 16.24
CA ALA A 252 10.55 4.18 15.06
C ALA A 252 10.15 2.70 15.08
N GLY A 253 8.93 2.36 14.66
CA GLY A 253 8.42 0.98 14.71
C GLY A 253 8.00 0.46 16.10
N ALA A 254 8.43 1.08 17.20
CA ALA A 254 8.12 0.58 18.54
C ALA A 254 6.70 0.98 19.00
N VAL A 255 5.94 -0.01 19.49
CA VAL A 255 4.59 0.11 20.06
C VAL A 255 4.64 -0.19 21.55
N GLN A 256 4.12 0.70 22.41
CA GLN A 256 4.18 0.55 23.86
C GLN A 256 2.93 -0.14 24.41
N LEU A 257 3.05 -1.39 24.86
CA LEU A 257 1.91 -2.20 25.29
C LEU A 257 1.17 -1.59 26.50
N GLY A 258 1.93 -1.11 27.50
CA GLY A 258 1.37 -0.44 28.68
C GLY A 258 0.60 0.83 28.35
N TRP A 259 1.02 1.58 27.33
CA TRP A 259 0.28 2.76 26.90
C TRP A 259 -1.08 2.38 26.32
N TRP A 260 -1.16 1.31 25.51
CA TRP A 260 -2.45 0.84 25.00
C TRP A 260 -3.37 0.30 26.10
N ALA A 261 -2.83 -0.48 27.04
CA ALA A 261 -3.60 -1.03 28.15
C ALA A 261 -4.18 0.06 29.07
N GLN A 262 -3.39 1.09 29.38
CA GLN A 262 -3.72 2.10 30.40
C GLN A 262 -4.26 3.40 29.84
N THR A 263 -4.02 3.70 28.56
CA THR A 263 -4.34 4.99 27.94
C THR A 263 -5.09 4.82 26.63
N GLY A 264 -4.52 4.11 25.65
CA GLY A 264 -5.08 4.01 24.31
C GLY A 264 -6.49 3.41 24.28
N VAL A 265 -6.68 2.23 24.89
CA VAL A 265 -8.01 1.58 24.99
C VAL A 265 -8.97 2.40 25.87
N PRO A 266 -8.60 2.83 27.09
CA PRO A 266 -9.48 3.68 27.91
C PRO A 266 -9.99 4.95 27.20
N ILE A 267 -9.14 5.67 26.45
CA ILE A 267 -9.58 6.85 25.68
C ILE A 267 -10.72 6.52 24.71
N LEU A 268 -10.67 5.35 24.06
CA LEU A 268 -11.69 4.93 23.11
C LEU A 268 -12.99 4.52 23.82
N LEU A 269 -12.87 3.89 24.98
CA LEU A 269 -14.00 3.50 25.82
C LEU A 269 -14.73 4.73 26.40
N ASP A 270 -14.00 5.74 26.86
CA ASP A 270 -14.57 7.00 27.34
C ASP A 270 -15.36 7.72 26.23
N ARG A 271 -14.82 7.72 25.00
CA ARG A 271 -15.49 8.29 23.82
C ARG A 271 -16.76 7.52 23.47
N TYR A 272 -16.72 6.20 23.57
CA TYR A 272 -17.89 5.37 23.34
C TYR A 272 -19.02 5.67 24.33
N GLU A 273 -18.69 5.86 25.61
CA GLU A 273 -19.69 6.25 26.61
C GLU A 273 -20.30 7.62 26.32
N ALA A 274 -19.48 8.59 25.91
CA ALA A 274 -19.94 9.92 25.52
C ALA A 274 -20.91 9.89 24.32
N VAL A 275 -20.70 9.00 23.36
CA VAL A 275 -21.62 8.83 22.21
C VAL A 275 -22.97 8.24 22.64
N ARG A 276 -23.01 7.38 23.66
CA ARG A 276 -24.25 6.71 24.11
C ARG A 276 -25.06 7.49 25.15
N ARG A 277 -24.49 8.56 25.72
CA ARG A 277 -25.19 9.50 26.59
C ARG A 277 -25.21 10.88 25.93
N PRO A 278 -25.97 11.08 24.84
CA PRO A 278 -26.18 12.42 24.33
C PRO A 278 -26.94 13.23 25.40
N ASP A 279 -26.42 14.41 25.73
CA ASP A 279 -26.99 15.37 26.68
C ASP A 279 -28.47 15.67 26.42
#